data_AF-A0A249PHE1-F1
#
_entry.id   AF-A0A249PHE1-F1
#
_cell.length_a   1.000
_cell.length_b   1.000
_cell.length_c   1.000
_cell.angle_alpha   90.00
_cell.angle_beta   90.00
_cell.angle_gamma   90.00
#
_symmetry.space_group_name_H-M   'P 1'
#
loop_
_entity.id
_entity.type
_entity.pdbx_description
1 polymer ?
#
loop_
_entity_poly.entity_id
_entity_poly.type
_entity_poly.pdbx_seq_one_letter_code
_entity_poly.pdbx_strand_id
1 'polypeptide(L)' 'MLARDENFRCICDDLAAAEEALAAVEHLPESLRAARRLEYEEIVVDLAEEIAEALERANVVAMRRSPMH' A
#
# COMPACT_ATOMS: atom_id res chain seq x y z
N MET A 1 -5.36 -18.19 12.97
CA MET A 1 -4.22 -18.09 12.03
C MET A 1 -4.74 -17.62 10.67
N LEU A 2 -5.63 -18.36 10.01
CA LEU A 2 -6.28 -17.98 8.72
C LEU A 2 -6.86 -16.55 8.66
N ALA A 3 -7.56 -16.09 9.70
CA ALA A 3 -8.14 -14.73 9.70
C ALA A 3 -7.09 -13.60 9.70
N ARG A 4 -5.88 -13.86 10.22
CA ARG A 4 -4.77 -12.89 10.19
C ARG A 4 -4.18 -12.80 8.78
N ASP A 5 -4.07 -13.93 8.11
CA ASP A 5 -3.53 -14.03 6.75
C ASP A 5 -4.52 -13.42 5.75
N GLU A 6 -5.83 -13.62 5.93
CA GLU A 6 -6.85 -12.98 5.10
C GLU A 6 -6.90 -11.46 5.31
N ASN A 7 -6.82 -10.99 6.57
CA ASN A 7 -6.77 -9.56 6.86
C ASN A 7 -5.54 -8.91 6.21
N PHE A 8 -4.36 -9.52 6.33
CA PHE A 8 -3.15 -9.02 5.69
C PHE A 8 -3.27 -9.01 4.16
N ARG A 9 -3.87 -10.05 3.58
CA ARG A 9 -4.12 -10.11 2.15
C ARG A 9 -5.07 -9.01 1.68
N CYS A 10 -6.18 -8.78 2.40
CA CYS A 10 -7.08 -7.66 2.09
C CYS A 10 -6.35 -6.31 2.08
N ILE A 11 -5.52 -6.02 3.08
CA ILE A 11 -4.76 -4.75 3.12
C ILE A 11 -3.82 -4.64 1.91
N CYS A 12 -3.19 -5.74 1.50
CA CYS A 12 -2.32 -5.74 0.31
C CYS A 12 -3.12 -5.56 -0.99
N ASP A 13 -4.30 -6.18 -1.10
CA ASP A 13 -5.19 -6.03 -2.26
C ASP A 13 -5.70 -4.57 -2.35
N ASP A 14 -6.05 -3.97 -1.21
CA ASP A 14 -6.48 -2.57 -1.11
C ASP A 14 -5.34 -1.61 -1.50
N LEU A 15 -4.10 -1.89 -1.06
CA LEU A 15 -2.95 -1.08 -1.45
C LEU A 15 -2.71 -1.14 -2.95
N ALA A 16 -2.74 -2.34 -3.54
CA ALA A 16 -2.59 -2.50 -4.99
C ALA A 16 -3.67 -1.74 -5.77
N ALA A 17 -4.92 -1.78 -5.30
CA ALA A 17 -6.02 -1.04 -5.91
C ALA A 17 -5.83 0.48 -5.80
N ALA A 18 -5.35 0.98 -4.66
CA ALA A 18 -5.06 2.40 -4.44
C ALA A 18 -3.91 2.89 -5.33
N GLU A 19 -2.84 2.11 -5.47
CA GLU A 19 -1.72 2.41 -6.37
C GLU A 19 -2.15 2.44 -7.85
N GLU A 20 -2.99 1.48 -8.26
CA GLU A 20 -3.57 1.47 -9.61
C GLU A 20 -4.45 2.70 -9.86
N ALA A 21 -5.30 3.05 -8.89
CA ALA A 21 -6.14 4.25 -8.97
C ALA A 21 -5.29 5.53 -9.06
N LEU A 22 -4.22 5.64 -8.27
CA LEU A 22 -3.27 6.76 -8.30
C LEU A 22 -2.59 6.88 -9.67
N ALA A 23 -2.13 5.77 -10.24
CA ALA A 23 -1.55 5.75 -11.59
C ALA A 23 -2.56 6.15 -12.68
N ALA A 24 -3.84 5.85 -12.47
CA ALA A 24 -4.92 6.22 -13.38
C ALA A 24 -5.34 7.70 -13.29
N VAL A 25 -4.93 8.45 -12.24
CA VAL A 25 -5.35 9.85 -12.02
C VAL A 25 -5.08 10.76 -13.22
N GLU A 26 -3.99 10.55 -13.95
CA GLU A 26 -3.67 11.38 -15.13
C GLU A 26 -4.73 11.29 -16.25
N HIS A 27 -5.52 10.21 -16.28
CA HIS A 27 -6.60 10.03 -17.25
C HIS A 27 -7.91 10.72 -16.83
N LEU A 28 -8.00 11.24 -15.61
CA LEU A 28 -9.17 11.96 -15.12
C LEU A 28 -9.24 13.39 -15.70
N PRO A 29 -10.42 14.03 -15.67
CA PRO A 29 -10.54 15.46 -15.95
C PRO A 29 -9.60 16.28 -15.07
N GLU A 30 -8.97 17.31 -15.65
CA GLU A 30 -7.97 18.15 -14.97
C GLU A 30 -8.48 18.71 -13.63
N SER A 31 -9.75 19.11 -13.58
CA SER A 31 -10.41 19.63 -12.38
C SER A 31 -10.46 18.63 -11.21
N LEU A 32 -10.32 17.33 -11.47
CA LEU A 32 -10.36 16.27 -10.46
C LEU A 32 -8.99 15.72 -10.11
N ARG A 33 -7.97 15.92 -10.96
CA ARG A 33 -6.66 15.25 -10.80
C ARG A 33 -5.99 15.59 -9.48
N ALA A 34 -5.92 16.88 -9.13
CA ALA A 34 -5.26 17.31 -7.91
C ALA A 34 -5.92 16.72 -6.65
N ALA A 35 -7.25 16.74 -6.59
CA ALA A 35 -7.99 16.20 -5.47
C ALA A 35 -7.85 14.67 -5.36
N ARG A 36 -7.97 13.96 -6.49
CA ARG A 36 -7.86 12.48 -6.51
C ARG A 36 -6.44 12.00 -6.26
N ARG A 37 -5.43 12.73 -6.74
CA ARG A 37 -4.03 12.42 -6.43
C ARG A 37 -3.78 12.48 -4.93
N LEU A 38 -4.18 13.59 -4.29
CA LEU A 38 -4.01 13.75 -2.85
C LEU A 38 -4.72 12.64 -2.06
N GLU A 39 -5.99 12.36 -2.40
CA GLU A 39 -6.77 11.30 -1.75
C GLU A 39 -6.12 9.92 -1.86
N TYR A 40 -5.67 9.51 -3.06
CA TYR A 40 -5.04 8.21 -3.22
C TYR A 40 -3.62 8.15 -2.64
N GLU A 41 -2.87 9.26 -2.64
CA GLU A 41 -1.58 9.34 -1.95
C GLU A 41 -1.74 9.14 -0.43
N GLU A 42 -2.76 9.76 0.19
CA GLU A 42 -3.08 9.55 1.61
C GLU A 42 -3.45 8.09 1.90
N ILE A 43 -4.31 7.49 1.07
CA ILE A 43 -4.70 6.07 1.22
C ILE A 43 -3.50 5.13 1.10
N VAL A 44 -2.60 5.37 0.13
CA VAL A 44 -1.38 4.56 -0.06
C VAL A 44 -0.48 4.64 1.17
N VAL A 45 -0.31 5.83 1.76
CA VAL A 45 0.48 6.01 2.98
C VAL A 45 -0.13 5.25 4.15
N ASP A 46 -1.43 5.43 4.39
CA ASP A 46 -2.13 4.77 5.50
C ASP A 46 -2.05 3.24 5.38
N LEU A 47 -2.30 2.69 4.19
CA LEU A 47 -2.22 1.24 3.96
C LEU A 47 -0.79 0.70 4.10
N ALA A 48 0.21 1.46 3.68
CA ALA A 48 1.62 1.08 3.87
C ALA A 48 2.01 1.03 5.36
N GLU A 49 1.50 1.97 6.17
CA GLU A 49 1.68 1.95 7.62
C GLU A 49 0.99 0.74 8.27
N GLU A 50 -0.24 0.42 7.87
CA GLU A 50 -0.95 -0.77 8.35
C GLU A 50 -0.21 -2.09 8.01
N ILE A 51 0.35 -2.19 6.81
CA ILE A 51 1.18 -3.33 6.41
C ILE A 51 2.44 -3.40 7.28
N ALA A 52 3.11 -2.27 7.52
CA ALA A 52 4.30 -2.23 8.37
C ALA A 52 3.99 -2.71 9.79
N GLU A 53 2.90 -2.23 10.40
CA GLU A 53 2.45 -2.72 11.71
C GLU A 53 2.12 -4.22 11.70
N ALA A 54 1.45 -4.70 10.65
CA ALA A 54 1.09 -6.12 10.53
C ALA A 54 2.34 -7.01 10.45
N LEU A 55 3.38 -6.57 9.75
CA LEU A 55 4.68 -7.22 9.63
C LEU A 55 5.45 -7.20 10.97
N GLU A 56 5.46 -6.07 11.68
CA GLU A 56 6.06 -5.96 13.01
C GLU A 56 5.41 -6.93 14.00
N ARG A 57 4.07 -6.98 14.03
CA ARG A 57 3.32 -7.95 14.84
C ARG A 57 3.63 -9.40 14.44
N ALA A 58 4.10 -9.64 13.22
CA ALA A 58 4.44 -10.97 12.73
C ALA A 58 5.90 -11.36 13.05
N ASN A 59 6.66 -10.49 13.71
CA ASN A 59 8.10 -10.63 13.91
C ASN A 59 8.87 -10.84 12.59
N VAL A 60 8.38 -10.28 11.48
CA VAL A 60 9.06 -10.35 10.19
C VAL A 60 10.14 -9.27 10.17
N VAL A 61 11.41 -9.70 10.18
CA VAL A 61 12.55 -8.78 10.05
C VAL A 61 12.95 -8.68 8.58
N ALA A 62 12.93 -7.48 8.03
CA ALA A 62 13.42 -7.21 6.68
C ALA A 62 14.94 -7.48 6.61
N MET A 63 15.32 -8.65 6.09
CA MET A 63 16.72 -8.97 5.81
C MET A 63 17.16 -8.22 4.55
N ARG A 64 17.96 -7.14 4.74
CA ARG A 64 18.68 -6.52 3.63
C ARG A 64 19.66 -7.55 3.07
N ARG A 65 19.50 -7.97 1.80
CA ARG A 65 20.54 -8.76 1.12
C ARG A 65 21.79 -7.88 1.00
N SER A 66 22.87 -8.29 1.65
CA SER A 66 24.18 -7.68 1.39
C SER A 66 24.60 -8.01 -0.05
N PRO A 67 25.17 -7.07 -0.81
CA PRO A 67 25.68 -7.38 -2.14
C PRO A 67 26.80 -8.41 -1.99
N MET A 68 26.69 -9.54 -2.70
CA MET A 68 27.85 -10.41 -2.91
C MET A 68 28.79 -9.67 -3.88
N HIS A 69 29.97 -9.31 -3.39
CA HIS A 69 31.07 -8.75 -4.19
C HIS A 69 31.61 -9.77 -5.21
#